data_AF-A0A4R3AYY1-F1
#
_entry.id   AF-A0A4R3AYY1-F1
#
_cell.length_a   1.000
_cell.length_b   1.000
_cell.length_c   1.000
_cell.angle_alpha   90.00
_cell.angle_beta   90.00
_cell.angle_gamma   90.00
#
_symmetry.space_group_name_H-M   'P 1'
#
loop_
_entity.id
_entity.type
_entity.pdbx_description
1 polymer ?
#
loop_
_entity_poly.entity_id
_entity_poly.type
_entity_poly.pdbx_seq_one_letter_code
_entity_poly.pdbx_strand_id
1 'polypeptide(L)'
;MNLKNLKIILICGLILALLPLPYGYFTVLRVFSCVVFILLILNIPKSKRKRDNRELIIYLILLILFQPILKLPLGRTIWNIVDVFTAIWLLLNLNSKKKK
;
A
#
# COMPACT_ATOMS: atom_id res chain seq x y z
N MET A 1 -8.36 11.26 -10.75
CA MET A 1 -7.13 10.44 -10.81
C MET A 1 -7.51 8.96 -10.85
N ASN A 2 -7.02 8.19 -11.82
CA ASN A 2 -7.32 6.76 -11.90
C ASN A 2 -6.66 6.00 -10.73
N LEU A 3 -7.39 5.09 -10.07
CA LEU A 3 -6.85 4.26 -8.99
C LEU A 3 -5.63 3.44 -9.43
N LYS A 4 -5.58 3.07 -10.71
CA LYS A 4 -4.42 2.39 -11.29
C LYS A 4 -3.16 3.25 -11.21
N ASN A 5 -3.25 4.52 -11.58
CA ASN A 5 -2.12 5.45 -11.51
C ASN A 5 -1.64 5.62 -10.06
N LEU A 6 -2.55 5.72 -9.09
CA LEU A 6 -2.21 5.73 -7.66
C LEU A 6 -1.41 4.50 -7.23
N LYS A 7 -1.84 3.30 -7.65
CA LYS A 7 -1.12 2.05 -7.37
C LYS A 7 0.27 2.05 -8.02
N ILE A 8 0.39 2.51 -9.26
CA ILE A 8 1.68 2.58 -9.97
C ILE A 8 2.66 3.51 -9.25
N ILE A 9 2.20 4.70 -8.87
CA ILE A 9 3.03 5.67 -8.13
C ILE A 9 3.49 5.07 -6.80
N LEU A 10 2.60 4.39 -6.08
CA LEU A 10 2.92 3.70 -4.83
C LEU A 10 3.95 2.59 -5.05
N ILE A 11 3.79 1.75 -6.09
CA ILE A 11 4.76 0.71 -6.45
C ILE A 11 6.14 1.32 -6.73
N CYS A 12 6.21 2.40 -7.52
CA CYS A 12 7.46 3.10 -7.77
C CYS A 12 8.10 3.63 -6.49
N GLY A 13 7.31 4.19 -5.56
CA GLY A 13 7.81 4.66 -4.26
C GLY A 13 8.35 3.53 -3.39
N LEU A 14 7.64 2.39 -3.32
CA LEU A 14 8.09 1.20 -2.58
C LEU A 14 9.37 0.61 -3.16
N ILE A 15 9.52 0.60 -4.49
CA ILE A 15 10.76 0.14 -5.14
C ILE A 15 11.92 1.10 -4.85
N LEU A 16 11.68 2.41 -4.86
CA LEU A 16 12.70 3.39 -4.48
C LEU A 16 13.18 3.19 -3.03
N ALA A 17 12.31 2.77 -2.11
CA ALA A 17 12.67 2.48 -0.73
C ALA A 17 13.70 1.35 -0.55
N LEU A 18 13.94 0.49 -1.57
CA LEU A 18 15.02 -0.49 -1.52
C LEU A 18 16.41 0.16 -1.56
N LEU A 19 16.52 1.37 -2.12
CA LEU A 19 17.78 2.09 -2.16
C LEU A 19 18.14 2.62 -0.76
N PRO A 20 19.44 2.81 -0.47
CA PRO A 20 19.89 3.39 0.79
C PRO A 20 19.62 4.92 0.87
N LEU A 21 18.35 5.31 0.78
CA LEU A 21 17.88 6.70 0.84
C LEU A 21 17.94 7.27 2.27
N PRO A 22 17.92 8.61 2.43
CA PRO A 22 17.86 9.27 3.73
C PRO A 22 16.54 8.96 4.46
N TYR A 23 16.57 9.01 5.80
CA TYR A 23 15.42 8.65 6.64
C TYR A 23 14.13 9.40 6.29
N GLY A 24 14.23 10.68 5.90
CA GLY A 24 13.09 11.51 5.52
C GLY A 24 12.27 10.94 4.36
N TYR A 25 12.89 10.20 3.43
CA TYR A 25 12.18 9.55 2.34
C TYR A 25 11.17 8.51 2.86
N PHE A 26 11.59 7.68 3.83
CA PHE A 26 10.74 6.64 4.41
C PHE A 26 9.56 7.23 5.19
N THR A 27 9.76 8.37 5.86
CA THR A 27 8.66 9.08 6.54
C THR A 27 7.62 9.57 5.54
N VAL A 28 8.06 10.22 4.46
CA VAL A 28 7.17 10.71 3.40
C VAL A 28 6.46 9.53 2.72
N LEU A 29 7.19 8.47 2.41
CA LEU A 29 6.63 7.28 1.77
C LEU A 29 5.56 6.63 2.65
N ARG A 30 5.75 6.51 3.97
CA ARG A 30 4.72 5.96 4.87
C ARG A 30 3.44 6.80 4.88
N VAL A 31 3.57 8.12 4.97
CA VAL A 31 2.41 9.03 4.90
C VAL A 31 1.71 8.88 3.55
N PHE A 32 2.48 8.84 2.46
CA PHE A 32 1.94 8.65 1.11
C PHE A 32 1.23 7.30 0.96
N SER A 33 1.86 6.19 1.36
CA SER A 33 1.28 4.85 1.37
C SER A 33 -0.03 4.81 2.16
N CYS A 34 -0.05 5.41 3.35
CA CYS A 34 -1.24 5.51 4.19
C CYS A 34 -2.39 6.22 3.46
N VAL A 35 -2.13 7.38 2.85
CA VAL A 35 -3.14 8.12 2.07
C VAL A 35 -3.65 7.28 0.89
N VAL A 36 -2.75 6.62 0.16
CA VAL A 36 -3.13 5.75 -0.97
C VAL A 36 -4.01 4.59 -0.51
N PHE A 37 -3.68 3.91 0.59
CA PHE A 37 -4.49 2.81 1.12
C PHE A 37 -5.86 3.28 1.61
N ILE A 38 -5.95 4.44 2.26
CA ILE A 38 -7.25 5.03 2.64
C ILE A 38 -8.10 5.30 1.40
N LEU A 39 -7.53 5.91 0.36
CA LEU A 39 -8.24 6.18 -0.90
C LEU A 39 -8.70 4.89 -1.58
N LEU A 40 -7.88 3.84 -1.56
CA LEU A 40 -8.25 2.52 -2.09
C LEU A 40 -9.41 1.90 -1.31
N ILE A 41 -9.42 1.99 0.01
CA ILE A 41 -10.51 1.49 0.86
C ILE A 41 -11.82 2.24 0.59
N LEU A 42 -11.76 3.58 0.51
CA LEU A 42 -12.93 4.42 0.26
C LEU A 42 -13.55 4.18 -1.13
N ASN A 43 -12.75 3.80 -2.12
CA ASN A 43 -13.24 3.54 -3.47
C ASN A 43 -13.85 2.13 -3.64
N ILE A 44 -13.77 1.25 -2.64
CA ILE A 44 -14.36 -0.08 -2.75
C ILE A 44 -15.89 0.01 -2.70
N PRO A 45 -16.60 -0.41 -3.77
CA PRO A 45 -18.05 -0.26 -3.81
C PRO A 45 -18.72 -1.15 -2.78
N LYS A 46 -19.82 -0.65 -2.20
CA LYS A 46 -20.60 -1.34 -1.15
C LYS A 46 -21.05 -2.76 -1.58
N SER A 47 -21.23 -3.01 -2.88
CA SER A 47 -21.55 -4.35 -3.41
C SER A 47 -20.40 -5.36 -3.28
N LYS A 48 -19.15 -4.94 -3.46
CA LYS A 48 -17.96 -5.78 -3.23
C LYS A 48 -17.76 -6.05 -1.74
N ARG A 49 -18.06 -5.06 -0.88
CA ARG A 49 -17.99 -5.17 0.59
C ARG A 49 -18.98 -6.17 1.22
N LYS A 50 -19.98 -6.66 0.46
CA LYS A 50 -20.84 -7.75 0.92
C LYS A 50 -20.45 -9.13 0.37
N ARG A 51 -19.71 -9.16 -0.75
CA ARG A 51 -19.41 -10.41 -1.49
C ARG A 51 -17.97 -10.88 -1.30
N ASP A 52 -17.01 -9.97 -1.14
CA ASP A 52 -15.60 -10.30 -0.97
C ASP A 52 -14.88 -9.25 -0.10
N ASN A 53 -14.71 -9.59 1.18
CA ASN A 53 -14.06 -8.73 2.18
C ASN A 53 -12.53 -8.88 2.20
N ARG A 54 -11.96 -9.80 1.42
CA ARG A 54 -10.53 -10.13 1.50
C ARG A 54 -9.67 -8.94 1.10
N GLU A 55 -9.99 -8.27 -0.01
CA GLU A 55 -9.24 -7.08 -0.46
C GLU A 55 -9.32 -5.94 0.58
N LEU A 56 -10.48 -5.73 1.21
CA LEU A 56 -10.66 -4.72 2.26
C LEU A 56 -9.80 -5.00 3.49
N ILE A 57 -9.81 -6.25 3.96
CA ILE A 57 -9.02 -6.67 5.12
C ILE A 57 -7.53 -6.50 4.82
N ILE A 58 -7.07 -6.89 3.62
CA ILE A 58 -5.66 -6.74 3.23
C ILE A 58 -5.26 -5.26 3.19
N TYR A 59 -6.06 -4.38 2.58
CA TYR A 59 -5.76 -2.94 2.58
C TYR A 59 -5.79 -2.33 3.98
N LEU A 60 -6.64 -2.82 4.89
CA LEU A 60 -6.68 -2.35 6.27
C LEU A 60 -5.43 -2.81 7.05
N ILE A 61 -5.00 -4.05 6.87
CA ILE A 61 -3.76 -4.57 7.46
C ILE A 61 -2.56 -3.77 6.94
N LEU A 62 -2.49 -3.54 5.63
CA LEU A 62 -1.45 -2.72 5.00
C LEU A 62 -1.49 -1.28 5.54
N LEU A 63 -2.67 -0.69 5.71
CA LEU A 63 -2.82 0.65 6.27
C LEU A 63 -2.25 0.72 7.70
N ILE A 64 -2.56 -0.28 8.53
CA ILE A 64 -2.02 -0.38 9.91
C ILE A 64 -0.51 -0.64 9.89
N LEU A 65 -0.02 -1.42 8.93
CA LEU A 65 1.41 -1.70 8.80
C LEU A 65 2.19 -0.45 8.40
N PHE A 66 1.68 0.33 7.44
CA PHE A 66 2.31 1.55 6.92
C PHE A 66 1.93 2.83 7.69
N GLN A 67 1.16 2.72 8.78
CA GLN A 67 0.68 3.89 9.49
C GLN A 67 1.85 4.75 10.04
N PRO A 68 1.80 6.07 9.87
CA PRO A 68 2.85 6.97 10.38
C PRO A 68 2.78 7.21 11.90
N ILE A 69 1.77 6.64 12.59
CA ILE A 69 1.44 6.94 13.99
C ILE A 69 2.18 6.01 14.96
N LEU A 70 2.29 4.72 14.64
CA LEU A 70 3.05 3.77 15.45
C LEU A 70 4.51 3.73 14.99
N LYS A 71 5.42 4.13 15.87
CA LYS A 71 6.85 3.89 15.69
C LYS A 71 7.13 2.39 15.89
N LEU A 72 6.93 1.61 14.84
CA LEU A 72 7.39 0.22 14.81
C LEU A 72 8.90 0.22 14.58
N PRO A 73 9.73 -0.20 15.55
CA PRO A 73 11.19 -0.29 15.40
C PRO A 73 11.58 -1.54 14.59
N LEU A 74 10.86 -1.79 13.49
CA LEU A 74 11.23 -2.80 12.52
C LEU A 74 12.51 -2.29 11.85
N GLY A 75 13.58 -3.10 11.88
CA GLY A 75 14.84 -2.75 11.25
C GLY A 75 14.68 -2.53 9.74
N ARG A 76 15.65 -1.84 9.11
CA ARG A 76 15.64 -1.52 7.67
C ARG A 76 15.39 -2.75 6.80
N THR A 77 16.00 -3.89 7.15
CA THR A 77 15.85 -5.16 6.43
C THR A 77 14.39 -5.65 6.41
N ILE A 78 13.68 -5.55 7.54
CA ILE A 78 12.29 -6.00 7.62
C ILE A 78 11.38 -5.08 6.81
N TRP A 79 11.59 -3.76 6.89
CA TRP A 79 10.85 -2.80 6.05
C TRP A 79 11.07 -3.05 4.56
N ASN A 80 12.30 -3.29 4.13
CA ASN A 80 12.57 -3.59 2.73
C ASN A 80 11.82 -4.85 2.26
N ILE A 81 11.77 -5.91 3.09
CA ILE A 81 11.01 -7.13 2.78
C ILE A 81 9.51 -6.81 2.65
N VAL A 82 8.96 -6.05 3.60
CA VAL A 82 7.55 -5.63 3.59
C VAL A 82 7.23 -4.78 2.36
N ASP A 83 8.12 -3.85 2.00
CA ASP A 83 7.96 -2.95 0.86
C ASP A 83 7.97 -3.72 -0.47
N VAL A 84 8.92 -4.64 -0.64
CA VAL A 84 8.99 -5.55 -1.80
C VAL A 84 7.73 -6.39 -1.89
N PHE A 85 7.33 -7.03 -0.80
CA PHE A 85 6.15 -7.89 -0.79
C PHE A 85 4.88 -7.11 -1.15
N THR A 86 4.74 -5.91 -0.59
CA THR A 86 3.61 -5.01 -0.87
C THR A 86 3.61 -4.54 -2.33
N ALA A 87 4.78 -4.20 -2.88
CA ALA A 87 4.91 -3.79 -4.28
C ALA A 87 4.51 -4.93 -5.23
N ILE A 88 4.99 -6.16 -4.99
CA ILE A 88 4.62 -7.34 -5.79
C ILE A 88 3.11 -7.60 -5.69
N TRP A 89 2.55 -7.56 -4.48
CA TRP A 89 1.12 -7.80 -4.29
C TRP A 89 0.25 -6.74 -4.99
N LEU A 90 0.65 -5.46 -4.94
CA LEU A 90 -0.01 -4.38 -5.66
C LEU A 90 0.10 -4.53 -7.18
N LEU A 91 1.24 -5.03 -7.68
CA LEU A 91 1.47 -5.29 -9.10
C LEU A 91 0.54 -6.40 -9.61
N LEU A 92 0.40 -7.50 -8.86
CA LEU A 92 -0.56 -8.57 -9.16
C LEU A 92 -2.01 -8.07 -9.12
N ASN A 93 -2.32 -7.14 -8.20
CA ASN A 93 -3.65 -6.53 -8.04
C ASN A 93 -3.83 -5.21 -8.81
N LEU A 94 -2.97 -4.91 -9.78
CA LEU A 94 -3.05 -3.69 -10.60
C LEU A 94 -4.31 -3.69 -11.48
N ASN A 95 -4.62 -4.87 -12.01
CA ASN A 95 -5.73 -5.14 -12.90
C ASN A 95 -6.86 -5.91 -12.21
N SER A 96 -7.16 -5.62 -10.93
CA SER A 96 -8.43 -6.05 -10.33
C SER A 96 -9.57 -5.36 -11.10
N LYS A 97 -9.84 -5.86 -12.31
CA LYS A 97 -11.08 -5.67 -13.03
C LYS A 97 -12.13 -6.02 -12.00
N LYS A 98 -13.14 -5.15 -11.86
CA LYS A 98 -14.41 -5.58 -11.30
C LYS A 98 -14.71 -6.93 -11.96
N LYS A 99 -14.58 -8.04 -11.22
CA LYS A 99 -15.27 -9.27 -11.61
C LYS A 99 -16.72 -8.82 -11.71
N LYS A 100 -17.19 -8.67 -12.96
CA LYS A 100 -18.60 -8.50 -13.26
C LYS A 100 -19.33 -9.68 -12.64
#